data_AF-A0A2T7EEG3-F1
#
_entry.id   AF-A0A2T7EEG3-F1
#
_cell.length_a   1.000
_cell.length_b   1.000
_cell.length_c   1.000
_cell.angle_alpha   90.00
_cell.angle_beta   90.00
_cell.angle_gamma   90.00
#
_symmetry.space_group_name_H-M   'P 1'
#
loop_
_entity.id
_entity.type
_entity.pdbx_description
1 polymer ?
#
loop_
_entity_poly.entity_id
_entity_poly.type
_entity_poly.pdbx_seq_one_letter_code
_entity_poly.pdbx_strand_id
1 'polypeptide(L)'
;MPELPEVEAARQALQEHCVGKRIVKCASADDTKVIDGVTPDRLEAALVGRTIAAARRKGKNLWLALDSPPHPTFQFGMAGAIYIKGVELSKYKRSAVSSTEEWPSKYSKLFVQMDDGLEFSFTDKRRFAKIRLVDNPEAVPPISELGPDALFEPMKLDEFVKSLGRKNVPIKSLLLDQSFISGIGNWMADEVLYQARIHPMQTASKISKDKCATLHLCIKEVIDKSLEVGADSSQFPDNWIFHSREKKPGKAFVDGKKIDFIAVGGRTSAYVPELQKLDAGDAETSRSKKSVDKENDDDKKSRKGINAPKPAKARVKTAKGSSNKAGNTGDDGDEEDYEEEEAKPAKRGRKQSARAANVSTKNAGSTHGDEATVEDQEADEDAEPAKRGRKQIGKSAKGSDEEADDKMEVKPGKRRGQKTQPTEAKSSLPKKVQGAGPARRPQRKARQT
;
A
#
# COMPACT_ATOMS: atom_id res chain seq x y z
N MET A 1 3.27 -5.95 -2.45
CA MET A 1 3.33 -4.54 -2.00
C MET A 1 2.26 -3.82 -2.80
N PRO A 2 1.38 -3.01 -2.21
CA PRO A 2 0.38 -2.27 -2.99
C PRO A 2 1.05 -1.30 -3.97
N GLU A 3 0.71 -1.40 -5.25
CA GLU A 3 1.10 -0.48 -6.32
C GLU A 3 -0.18 0.18 -6.88
N LEU A 4 -0.18 0.74 -8.09
CA LEU A 4 -1.39 1.40 -8.61
C LEU A 4 -2.63 0.48 -8.64
N PRO A 5 -2.57 -0.76 -9.17
CA PRO A 5 -3.76 -1.59 -9.33
C PRO A 5 -4.40 -2.00 -8.00
N GLU A 6 -3.60 -2.34 -6.98
CA GLU A 6 -4.15 -2.75 -5.66
C GLU A 6 -4.80 -1.57 -4.92
N VAL A 7 -4.27 -0.34 -5.08
CA VAL A 7 -4.85 0.87 -4.47
C VAL A 7 -6.08 1.35 -5.25
N GLU A 8 -6.10 1.20 -6.58
CA GLU A 8 -7.28 1.50 -7.40
C GLU A 8 -8.41 0.50 -7.19
N ALA A 9 -8.13 -0.81 -7.05
CA ALA A 9 -9.13 -1.81 -6.68
C ALA A 9 -9.78 -1.49 -5.31
N ALA A 10 -8.97 -1.10 -4.32
CA ALA A 10 -9.46 -0.62 -3.03
C ALA A 10 -10.30 0.66 -3.15
N ARG A 11 -9.89 1.61 -4.01
CA ARG A 11 -10.65 2.84 -4.30
C ARG A 11 -12.00 2.53 -4.96
N GLN A 12 -12.04 1.57 -5.89
CA GLN A 12 -13.28 1.15 -6.55
C GLN A 12 -14.24 0.49 -5.56
N ALA A 13 -13.78 -0.44 -4.72
CA ALA A 13 -14.61 -1.05 -3.68
C ALA A 13 -15.21 -0.01 -2.71
N LEU A 14 -14.43 0.98 -2.28
CA LEU A 14 -14.94 2.08 -1.44
C LEU A 14 -15.91 3.00 -2.20
N GLN A 15 -15.64 3.27 -3.48
CA GLN A 15 -16.51 4.08 -4.35
C GLN A 15 -17.87 3.41 -4.63
N GLU A 16 -17.89 2.08 -4.69
CA GLU A 16 -19.06 1.27 -5.04
C GLU A 16 -19.94 0.95 -3.81
N HIS A 17 -19.36 0.85 -2.61
CA HIS A 17 -20.07 0.37 -1.42
C HIS A 17 -20.13 1.35 -0.24
N CYS A 18 -19.26 2.37 -0.17
CA CYS A 18 -19.18 3.29 0.99
C CYS A 18 -19.58 4.73 0.67
N VAL A 19 -19.56 5.16 -0.59
CA VAL A 19 -19.94 6.52 -0.99
C VAL A 19 -21.45 6.75 -0.88
N GLY A 20 -21.85 7.95 -0.47
CA GLY A 20 -23.24 8.36 -0.23
C GLY A 20 -23.78 8.01 1.16
N LYS A 21 -23.02 7.26 1.98
CA LYS A 21 -23.42 6.80 3.31
C LYS A 21 -22.79 7.63 4.43
N ARG A 22 -23.44 7.72 5.59
CA ARG A 22 -22.94 8.45 6.77
C ARG A 22 -22.14 7.55 7.68
N ILE A 23 -20.99 8.02 8.15
CA ILE A 23 -20.20 7.37 9.19
C ILE A 23 -20.94 7.51 10.53
N VAL A 24 -21.32 6.39 11.14
CA VAL A 24 -21.94 6.36 12.48
C VAL A 24 -20.96 6.01 13.58
N LYS A 25 -19.86 5.33 13.25
CA LYS A 25 -18.80 4.98 14.19
C LYS A 25 -17.45 5.01 13.49
N CYS A 26 -16.45 5.54 14.17
CA CYS A 26 -15.05 5.48 13.77
C CYS A 26 -14.25 4.89 14.94
N ALA A 27 -13.12 4.24 14.66
CA ALA A 27 -12.13 3.85 15.65
C ALA A 27 -10.73 3.90 15.02
N SER A 28 -9.86 4.73 15.56
CA SER A 28 -8.46 4.88 15.17
C SER A 28 -7.57 4.08 16.12
N ALA A 29 -6.52 3.43 15.59
CA ALA A 29 -5.54 2.80 16.45
C ALA A 29 -4.66 3.86 17.15
N ASP A 30 -4.29 3.62 18.41
CA ASP A 30 -3.13 4.29 19.03
C ASP A 30 -1.83 3.78 18.40
N ASP A 31 -1.53 4.33 17.23
CA ASP A 31 -0.37 3.98 16.43
C ASP A 31 0.24 5.24 15.82
N THR A 32 0.92 6.04 16.64
CA THR A 32 1.65 7.28 16.26
C THR A 32 2.74 7.10 15.19
N LYS A 33 2.99 5.87 14.71
CA LYS A 33 3.82 5.60 13.52
C LYS A 33 3.00 5.64 12.24
N VAL A 34 1.73 5.23 12.29
CA VAL A 34 0.79 5.19 11.16
C VAL A 34 -0.14 6.40 11.17
N ILE A 35 -0.77 6.72 12.29
CA ILE A 35 -1.56 7.94 12.46
C ILE A 35 -0.58 9.11 12.57
N ASP A 36 -0.68 10.08 11.66
CA ASP A 36 0.40 11.00 11.32
C ASP A 36 -0.12 12.43 11.23
N GLY A 37 0.38 13.31 12.11
CA GLY A 37 -0.07 14.71 12.21
C GLY A 37 -1.43 14.93 12.91
N VAL A 38 -2.06 13.88 13.45
CA VAL A 38 -3.37 13.95 14.13
C VAL A 38 -3.41 12.95 15.31
N THR A 39 -4.21 13.23 16.34
CA THR A 39 -4.50 12.27 17.43
C THR A 39 -5.62 11.31 17.02
N PRO A 40 -5.70 10.07 17.58
CA PRO A 40 -6.80 9.15 17.33
C PRO A 40 -8.17 9.78 17.54
N ASP A 41 -8.38 10.41 18.70
CA ASP A 41 -9.64 11.04 19.12
C ASP A 41 -10.09 12.13 18.13
N ARG A 42 -9.14 12.95 17.63
CA ARG A 42 -9.43 14.00 16.63
C ARG A 42 -9.73 13.42 15.25
N LEU A 43 -9.09 12.30 14.88
CA LEU A 43 -9.40 11.58 13.65
C LEU A 43 -10.79 10.93 13.70
N GLU A 44 -11.17 10.37 14.85
CA GLU A 44 -12.51 9.81 15.07
C GLU A 44 -13.59 10.90 15.05
N ALA A 45 -13.43 11.96 15.86
CA ALA A 45 -14.39 13.06 15.97
C ALA A 45 -14.56 13.87 14.67
N ALA A 46 -13.55 13.91 13.80
CA ALA A 46 -13.67 14.56 12.48
C ALA A 46 -14.44 13.72 11.46
N LEU A 47 -14.50 12.38 11.63
CA LEU A 47 -15.12 11.45 10.70
C LEU A 47 -16.55 11.06 11.12
N VAL A 48 -16.83 10.90 12.42
CA VAL A 48 -18.17 10.54 12.90
C VAL A 48 -19.19 11.62 12.52
N GLY A 49 -20.34 11.18 11.98
CA GLY A 49 -21.39 12.04 11.47
C GLY A 49 -21.21 12.50 10.01
N ARG A 50 -20.04 12.28 9.39
CA ARG A 50 -19.75 12.69 8.01
C ARG A 50 -20.24 11.71 6.97
N THR A 51 -20.67 12.22 5.84
CA THR A 51 -21.01 11.46 4.62
C THR A 51 -19.75 11.30 3.76
N ILE A 52 -19.51 10.10 3.23
CA ILE A 52 -18.42 9.89 2.26
C ILE A 52 -18.90 10.34 0.88
N ALA A 53 -18.38 11.45 0.37
CA ALA A 53 -18.78 12.04 -0.91
C ALA A 53 -18.08 11.40 -2.12
N ALA A 54 -16.83 10.96 -1.99
CA ALA A 54 -16.12 10.21 -3.05
C ALA A 54 -14.89 9.45 -2.51
N ALA A 55 -14.51 8.34 -3.16
CA ALA A 55 -13.22 7.69 -2.96
C ALA A 55 -12.25 8.04 -4.10
N ARG A 56 -11.15 8.72 -3.77
CA ARG A 56 -10.17 9.32 -4.71
C ARG A 56 -8.78 8.67 -4.54
N ARG A 57 -7.93 8.78 -5.57
CA ARG A 57 -6.56 8.22 -5.58
C ARG A 57 -5.65 9.03 -6.49
N LYS A 58 -4.40 9.23 -6.08
CA LYS A 58 -3.28 9.63 -6.95
C LYS A 58 -2.02 8.84 -6.59
N GLY A 59 -1.40 8.21 -7.59
CA GLY A 59 -0.36 7.22 -7.41
C GLY A 59 -0.78 6.08 -6.48
N LYS A 60 -0.04 5.92 -5.38
CA LYS A 60 -0.28 4.90 -4.33
C LYS A 60 -0.93 5.47 -3.06
N ASN A 61 -1.54 6.65 -3.16
CA ASN A 61 -2.26 7.31 -2.07
C ASN A 61 -3.75 7.35 -2.42
N LEU A 62 -4.59 6.98 -1.45
CA LEU A 62 -6.05 7.03 -1.52
C LEU A 62 -6.54 8.10 -0.53
N TRP A 63 -7.67 8.75 -0.81
CA TRP A 63 -8.38 9.53 0.22
C TRP A 63 -9.89 9.43 0.06
N LEU A 64 -10.59 9.66 1.15
CA LEU A 64 -12.04 9.83 1.13
C LEU A 64 -12.34 11.32 1.18
N ALA A 65 -12.95 11.85 0.12
CA ALA A 65 -13.58 13.15 0.19
C ALA A 65 -14.86 12.98 1.02
N LEU A 66 -14.98 13.75 2.10
CA LEU A 66 -16.17 13.82 2.94
C LEU A 66 -17.05 15.02 2.52
N ASP A 67 -18.27 15.10 3.03
CA ASP A 67 -19.20 16.22 2.79
C ASP A 67 -18.64 17.61 3.17
N SER A 68 -17.73 17.68 4.14
CA SER A 68 -16.84 18.82 4.35
C SER A 68 -15.42 18.38 4.66
N PRO A 69 -14.40 19.23 4.50
CA PRO A 69 -13.08 19.00 5.09
C PRO A 69 -13.17 18.90 6.63
N PRO A 70 -12.16 18.31 7.30
CA PRO A 70 -10.97 17.69 6.69
C PRO A 70 -11.23 16.28 6.12
N HIS A 71 -10.27 15.75 5.37
CA HIS A 71 -10.39 14.49 4.64
C HIS A 71 -9.31 13.47 5.08
N PRO A 72 -9.68 12.20 5.37
CA PRO A 72 -8.72 11.16 5.72
C PRO A 72 -8.02 10.62 4.46
N THR A 73 -6.70 10.57 4.52
CA THR A 73 -5.80 10.08 3.46
C THR A 73 -5.08 8.82 3.91
N PHE A 74 -4.74 7.95 2.96
CA PHE A 74 -4.17 6.62 3.18
C PHE A 74 -3.00 6.39 2.21
N GLN A 75 -1.78 6.44 2.74
CA GLN A 75 -0.55 6.05 2.03
C GLN A 75 -0.26 4.59 2.40
N PHE A 76 -0.39 3.66 1.44
CA PHE A 76 -0.49 2.22 1.73
C PHE A 76 0.80 1.55 2.26
N GLY A 77 1.96 2.21 2.15
CA GLY A 77 3.24 1.65 2.61
C GLY A 77 3.58 0.33 1.92
N MET A 78 3.90 -0.71 2.69
CA MET A 78 4.24 -2.04 2.15
C MET A 78 3.17 -3.11 2.34
N ALA A 79 2.27 -2.94 3.31
CA ALA A 79 1.29 -3.94 3.73
C ALA A 79 -0.05 -3.32 4.16
N GLY A 80 -0.31 -2.06 3.77
CA GLY A 80 -1.62 -1.44 3.90
C GLY A 80 -2.66 -2.16 3.02
N ALA A 81 -3.86 -2.34 3.55
CA ALA A 81 -4.99 -2.92 2.82
C ALA A 81 -6.33 -2.37 3.33
N ILE A 82 -7.26 -2.12 2.41
CA ILE A 82 -8.67 -1.85 2.70
C ILE A 82 -9.43 -3.17 2.67
N TYR A 83 -10.23 -3.40 3.70
CA TYR A 83 -11.21 -4.48 3.78
C TYR A 83 -12.60 -3.91 4.03
N ILE A 84 -13.64 -4.54 3.48
CA ILE A 84 -15.05 -4.16 3.64
C ILE A 84 -15.85 -5.42 4.01
N LYS A 85 -16.79 -5.28 4.95
CA LYS A 85 -17.65 -6.34 5.48
C LYS A 85 -19.11 -5.87 5.45
N GLY A 86 -20.02 -6.81 5.21
CA GLY A 86 -21.46 -6.55 5.04
C GLY A 86 -21.94 -6.63 3.59
N VAL A 87 -21.04 -6.82 2.62
CA VAL A 87 -21.34 -6.98 1.18
C VAL A 87 -20.50 -8.10 0.57
N GLU A 88 -21.02 -8.75 -0.48
CA GLU A 88 -20.26 -9.73 -1.26
C GLU A 88 -19.32 -9.03 -2.27
N LEU A 89 -18.01 -9.23 -2.11
CA LEU A 89 -16.99 -8.59 -2.96
C LEU A 89 -16.38 -9.56 -3.99
N SER A 90 -17.22 -10.14 -4.85
CA SER A 90 -16.80 -11.08 -5.90
C SER A 90 -15.76 -10.49 -6.86
N LYS A 91 -15.91 -9.22 -7.26
CA LYS A 91 -14.96 -8.46 -8.09
C LYS A 91 -13.69 -8.05 -7.34
N TYR A 92 -13.80 -7.65 -6.08
CA TYR A 92 -12.71 -7.08 -5.28
C TYR A 92 -12.25 -8.03 -4.17
N LYS A 93 -11.94 -9.29 -4.51
CA LYS A 93 -11.59 -10.38 -3.56
C LYS A 93 -10.56 -9.97 -2.50
N ARG A 94 -9.60 -9.09 -2.86
CA ARG A 94 -8.55 -8.56 -1.97
C ARG A 94 -9.06 -7.71 -0.81
N SER A 95 -10.30 -7.22 -0.88
CA SER A 95 -10.97 -6.41 0.14
C SER A 95 -12.14 -7.12 0.80
N ALA A 96 -12.46 -8.36 0.40
CA ALA A 96 -13.43 -9.21 1.11
C ALA A 96 -12.91 -9.59 2.51
N VAL A 97 -13.83 -9.78 3.45
CA VAL A 97 -13.54 -10.32 4.80
C VAL A 97 -14.16 -11.70 4.91
N SER A 98 -13.39 -12.71 5.33
CA SER A 98 -13.91 -14.05 5.59
C SER A 98 -14.75 -14.07 6.87
N SER A 99 -15.79 -14.89 6.91
CA SER A 99 -16.57 -15.16 8.14
C SER A 99 -15.74 -15.80 9.26
N THR A 100 -14.56 -16.34 8.93
CA THR A 100 -13.60 -16.94 9.87
C THR A 100 -12.53 -15.96 10.39
N GLU A 101 -12.55 -14.69 9.98
CA GLU A 101 -11.50 -13.72 10.31
C GLU A 101 -11.86 -12.82 11.51
N GLU A 102 -10.84 -12.48 12.29
CA GLU A 102 -10.93 -11.56 13.43
C GLU A 102 -11.31 -10.16 12.94
N TRP A 103 -12.50 -9.68 13.35
CA TRP A 103 -13.03 -8.39 12.91
C TRP A 103 -13.63 -7.56 14.06
N PRO A 104 -13.24 -6.28 14.22
CA PRO A 104 -12.16 -5.60 13.50
C PRO A 104 -10.80 -6.25 13.77
N SER A 105 -9.94 -6.36 12.75
CA SER A 105 -8.65 -7.01 12.89
C SER A 105 -7.73 -6.26 13.85
N LYS A 106 -6.93 -6.97 14.67
CA LYS A 106 -5.79 -6.38 15.42
C LYS A 106 -4.73 -5.65 14.57
N TYR A 107 -4.79 -5.76 13.24
CA TYR A 107 -3.96 -4.96 12.33
C TYR A 107 -4.66 -3.70 11.79
N SER A 108 -5.90 -3.44 12.18
CA SER A 108 -6.63 -2.19 11.92
C SER A 108 -5.82 -0.98 12.38
N LYS A 109 -5.98 0.11 11.63
CA LYS A 109 -5.41 1.44 11.89
C LYS A 109 -6.51 2.49 11.84
N LEU A 110 -7.47 2.31 10.94
CA LEU A 110 -8.77 2.97 10.98
C LEU A 110 -9.85 1.92 10.73
N PHE A 111 -10.88 1.91 11.56
CA PHE A 111 -12.13 1.17 11.37
C PHE A 111 -13.28 2.18 11.28
N VAL A 112 -14.24 1.92 10.40
CA VAL A 112 -15.38 2.78 10.13
C VAL A 112 -16.63 1.91 9.94
N GLN A 113 -17.74 2.33 10.54
CA GLN A 113 -19.07 1.76 10.34
C GLN A 113 -20.00 2.83 9.74
N MET A 114 -20.76 2.42 8.73
CA MET A 114 -21.73 3.24 8.01
C MET A 114 -23.14 3.07 8.61
N ASP A 115 -24.05 3.98 8.26
CA ASP A 115 -25.43 4.04 8.74
C ASP A 115 -26.32 2.87 8.30
N ASP A 116 -25.99 2.19 7.19
CA ASP A 116 -26.62 0.93 6.78
C ASP A 116 -26.02 -0.32 7.46
N GLY A 117 -25.06 -0.14 8.38
CA GLY A 117 -24.36 -1.22 9.07
C GLY A 117 -23.17 -1.80 8.31
N LEU A 118 -22.85 -1.31 7.09
CA LEU A 118 -21.65 -1.70 6.36
C LEU A 118 -20.39 -1.24 7.12
N GLU A 119 -19.35 -2.07 7.14
CA GLU A 119 -18.11 -1.82 7.88
C GLU A 119 -16.92 -1.82 6.93
N PHE A 120 -15.97 -0.89 7.09
CA PHE A 120 -14.65 -1.00 6.44
C PHE A 120 -13.50 -0.75 7.42
N SER A 121 -12.33 -1.29 7.08
CA SER A 121 -11.09 -1.07 7.83
C SER A 121 -9.91 -0.87 6.89
N PHE A 122 -9.11 0.17 7.17
CA PHE A 122 -7.74 0.22 6.71
C PHE A 122 -6.84 -0.48 7.74
N THR A 123 -6.14 -1.52 7.30
CA THR A 123 -5.21 -2.31 8.10
C THR A 123 -3.78 -2.10 7.64
N ASP A 124 -2.80 -2.20 8.55
CA ASP A 124 -1.38 -2.37 8.21
C ASP A 124 -0.64 -3.19 9.27
N LYS A 125 -0.24 -4.40 8.87
CA LYS A 125 0.52 -5.33 9.71
C LYS A 125 1.99 -4.91 9.93
N ARG A 126 2.54 -4.01 9.12
CA ARG A 126 3.97 -3.62 9.16
C ARG A 126 4.25 -2.24 9.77
N ARG A 127 3.24 -1.41 10.01
CA ARG A 127 3.35 -0.05 10.58
C ARG A 127 4.27 0.87 9.74
N PHE A 128 4.07 0.81 8.42
CA PHE A 128 4.72 1.65 7.39
C PHE A 128 3.72 2.38 6.49
N ALA A 129 2.43 2.10 6.59
CA ALA A 129 1.40 2.98 6.07
C ALA A 129 1.38 4.32 6.83
N LYS A 130 0.75 5.33 6.23
CA LYS A 130 0.47 6.61 6.89
C LYS A 130 -0.98 7.01 6.67
N ILE A 131 -1.65 7.43 7.74
CA ILE A 131 -3.00 7.97 7.76
C ILE A 131 -2.91 9.42 8.25
N ARG A 132 -3.39 10.37 7.45
CA ARG A 132 -3.39 11.81 7.78
C ARG A 132 -4.77 12.39 7.57
N LEU A 133 -5.08 13.44 8.33
CA LEU A 133 -6.33 14.20 8.23
C LEU A 133 -5.99 15.63 7.76
N VAL A 134 -6.41 16.01 6.55
CA VAL A 134 -6.01 17.29 5.92
C VAL A 134 -7.16 17.91 5.13
N ASP A 135 -7.23 19.24 5.06
CA ASP A 135 -8.37 19.94 4.45
C ASP A 135 -8.44 19.78 2.92
N ASN A 136 -7.29 19.88 2.24
CA ASN A 136 -7.16 19.59 0.82
C ASN A 136 -5.99 18.62 0.59
N PRO A 137 -6.26 17.31 0.43
CA PRO A 137 -5.25 16.29 0.16
C PRO A 137 -4.35 16.59 -1.04
N GLU A 138 -4.88 17.19 -2.12
CA GLU A 138 -4.13 17.41 -3.36
C GLU A 138 -3.20 18.63 -3.28
N ALA A 139 -3.40 19.52 -2.30
CA ALA A 139 -2.57 20.70 -2.08
C ALA A 139 -1.33 20.44 -1.19
N VAL A 140 -1.23 19.29 -0.51
CA VAL A 140 -0.19 19.04 0.50
C VAL A 140 0.63 17.76 0.23
N PRO A 141 1.89 17.69 0.69
CA PRO A 141 2.68 16.46 0.64
C PRO A 141 2.01 15.31 1.40
N PRO A 142 2.13 14.06 0.91
CA PRO A 142 2.95 13.63 -0.22
C PRO A 142 2.24 13.69 -1.58
N ILE A 143 0.99 14.19 -1.66
CA ILE A 143 0.18 14.09 -2.89
C ILE A 143 0.49 15.24 -3.86
N SER A 144 0.71 16.47 -3.37
CA SER A 144 1.10 17.60 -4.22
C SER A 144 2.49 17.47 -4.85
N GLU A 145 3.33 16.57 -4.33
CA GLU A 145 4.68 16.25 -4.84
C GLU A 145 4.67 15.13 -5.91
N LEU A 146 3.50 14.56 -6.21
CA LEU A 146 3.36 13.48 -7.19
C LEU A 146 3.40 13.99 -8.62
N GLY A 147 4.18 13.29 -9.44
CA GLY A 147 4.08 13.36 -10.89
C GLY A 147 2.74 12.80 -11.40
N PRO A 148 2.47 12.94 -12.71
CA PRO A 148 1.24 12.46 -13.34
C PRO A 148 0.93 11.00 -12.95
N ASP A 149 -0.33 10.76 -12.59
CA ASP A 149 -0.88 9.44 -12.32
C ASP A 149 -0.83 8.55 -13.56
N ALA A 150 -0.24 7.35 -13.44
CA ALA A 150 -0.04 6.46 -14.57
C ALA A 150 -1.36 5.92 -15.20
N LEU A 151 -2.50 6.05 -14.53
CA LEU A 151 -3.83 5.68 -15.05
C LEU A 151 -4.65 6.92 -15.44
N PHE A 152 -4.75 7.93 -14.57
CA PHE A 152 -5.66 9.06 -14.76
C PHE A 152 -5.05 10.27 -15.47
N GLU A 153 -3.71 10.41 -15.48
CA GLU A 153 -2.98 11.51 -16.12
C GLU A 153 -1.88 11.01 -17.07
N PRO A 154 -2.10 9.98 -17.92
CA PRO A 154 -1.04 9.35 -18.70
C PRO A 154 -0.39 10.36 -19.67
N MET A 155 0.92 10.60 -19.50
CA MET A 155 1.73 11.43 -20.40
C MET A 155 1.53 11.01 -21.86
N LYS A 156 1.44 11.96 -22.79
CA LYS A 156 1.42 11.64 -24.23
C LYS A 156 2.78 11.10 -24.67
N LEU A 157 2.82 10.32 -25.76
CA LEU A 157 4.04 9.68 -26.22
C LEU A 157 5.21 10.67 -26.42
N ASP A 158 4.98 11.81 -27.08
CA ASP A 158 6.01 12.83 -27.29
C ASP A 158 6.49 13.48 -25.98
N GLU A 159 5.58 13.65 -25.01
CA GLU A 159 5.89 14.19 -23.68
C GLU A 159 6.74 13.19 -22.88
N PHE A 160 6.40 11.90 -22.95
CA PHE A 160 7.14 10.79 -22.33
C PHE A 160 8.54 10.61 -22.94
N VAL A 161 8.66 10.59 -24.27
CA VAL A 161 9.96 10.55 -24.97
C VAL A 161 10.83 11.75 -24.58
N LYS A 162 10.25 12.95 -24.55
CA LYS A 162 10.93 14.20 -24.18
C LYS A 162 11.32 14.27 -22.70
N SER A 163 10.56 13.62 -21.81
CA SER A 163 10.85 13.60 -20.37
C SER A 163 11.92 12.56 -20.02
N LEU A 164 11.89 11.37 -20.63
CA LEU A 164 12.95 10.35 -20.53
C LEU A 164 14.29 10.86 -21.09
N GLY A 165 14.26 11.53 -22.25
CA GLY A 165 15.45 12.10 -22.91
C GLY A 165 16.28 13.08 -22.06
N ARG A 166 15.73 13.58 -20.94
CA ARG A 166 16.38 14.52 -20.01
C ARG A 166 16.94 13.86 -18.74
N LYS A 167 16.80 12.54 -18.58
CA LYS A 167 17.05 11.84 -17.30
C LYS A 167 18.25 10.87 -17.41
N ASN A 168 19.41 11.31 -16.92
CA ASN A 168 20.66 10.52 -16.88
C ASN A 168 20.69 9.54 -15.69
N VAL A 169 19.67 8.71 -15.54
CA VAL A 169 19.51 7.71 -14.48
C VAL A 169 19.00 6.37 -15.04
N PRO A 170 19.22 5.23 -14.34
CA PRO A 170 18.63 3.95 -14.71
C PRO A 170 17.10 4.04 -14.84
N ILE A 171 16.56 3.50 -15.94
CA ILE A 171 15.13 3.57 -16.26
C ILE A 171 14.24 2.99 -15.16
N LYS A 172 14.63 1.88 -14.51
CA LYS A 172 13.84 1.36 -13.39
C LYS A 172 13.84 2.32 -12.20
N SER A 173 14.96 2.98 -11.88
CA SER A 173 14.99 3.99 -10.82
C SER A 173 14.02 5.15 -11.11
N LEU A 174 13.91 5.55 -12.38
CA LEU A 174 13.02 6.62 -12.83
C LEU A 174 11.53 6.22 -12.84
N LEU A 175 11.20 4.98 -13.24
CA LEU A 175 9.83 4.45 -13.15
C LEU A 175 9.36 4.26 -11.69
N LEU A 176 10.29 4.19 -10.75
CA LEU A 176 10.01 4.12 -9.31
C LEU A 176 9.91 5.51 -8.64
N ASP A 177 10.32 6.57 -9.33
CA ASP A 177 10.26 7.95 -8.84
C ASP A 177 8.82 8.48 -8.99
N GLN A 178 8.12 8.60 -7.84
CA GLN A 178 6.72 9.03 -7.83
C GLN A 178 6.54 10.51 -8.20
N SER A 179 7.62 11.31 -8.26
CA SER A 179 7.59 12.68 -8.81
C SER A 179 7.69 12.72 -10.34
N PHE A 180 8.14 11.63 -10.97
CA PHE A 180 8.20 11.49 -12.43
C PHE A 180 6.93 10.86 -13.00
N ILE A 181 6.49 9.73 -12.43
CA ILE A 181 5.22 9.08 -12.75
C ILE A 181 4.70 8.38 -11.49
N SER A 182 3.49 8.73 -11.06
CA SER A 182 2.97 8.23 -9.78
C SER A 182 2.17 6.93 -9.97
N GLY A 183 2.35 5.97 -9.05
CA GLY A 183 1.64 4.70 -9.03
C GLY A 183 2.49 3.47 -9.36
N ILE A 184 3.41 3.55 -10.34
CA ILE A 184 4.31 2.43 -10.70
C ILE A 184 5.23 2.08 -9.52
N GLY A 185 5.30 0.80 -9.14
CA GLY A 185 6.18 0.28 -8.10
C GLY A 185 7.17 -0.78 -8.59
N ASN A 186 7.55 -1.71 -7.73
CA ASN A 186 8.66 -2.63 -7.99
C ASN A 186 8.24 -3.87 -8.80
N TRP A 187 6.99 -4.33 -8.70
CA TRP A 187 6.50 -5.39 -9.59
C TRP A 187 6.13 -4.81 -10.96
N MET A 188 5.43 -3.67 -10.99
CA MET A 188 5.06 -3.01 -12.25
C MET A 188 6.30 -2.62 -13.06
N ALA A 189 7.33 -2.04 -12.43
CA ALA A 189 8.55 -1.65 -13.13
C ALA A 189 9.36 -2.85 -13.66
N ASP A 190 9.35 -4.01 -12.97
CA ASP A 190 9.95 -5.24 -13.52
C ASP A 190 9.14 -5.71 -14.75
N GLU A 191 7.81 -5.70 -14.68
CA GLU A 191 6.92 -6.19 -15.74
C GLU A 191 6.98 -5.34 -17.00
N VAL A 192 6.78 -4.01 -16.91
CA VAL A 192 6.74 -3.14 -18.10
C VAL A 192 8.09 -3.11 -18.84
N LEU A 193 9.21 -3.24 -18.10
CA LEU A 193 10.55 -3.34 -18.69
C LEU A 193 10.83 -4.72 -19.29
N TYR A 194 10.28 -5.79 -18.70
CA TYR A 194 10.32 -7.12 -19.29
C TYR A 194 9.54 -7.16 -20.60
N GLN A 195 8.28 -6.70 -20.63
CA GLN A 195 7.46 -6.67 -21.84
C GLN A 195 8.09 -5.78 -22.92
N ALA A 196 8.55 -4.57 -22.58
CA ALA A 196 9.21 -3.65 -23.50
C ALA A 196 10.65 -4.05 -23.91
N ARG A 197 11.19 -5.16 -23.38
CA ARG A 197 12.53 -5.70 -23.68
C ARG A 197 13.70 -4.75 -23.33
N ILE A 198 13.50 -3.89 -22.31
CA ILE A 198 14.51 -2.91 -21.84
C ILE A 198 15.19 -3.44 -20.58
N HIS A 199 16.53 -3.36 -20.52
CA HIS A 199 17.28 -3.72 -19.31
C HIS A 199 17.11 -2.66 -18.20
N PRO A 200 16.83 -3.03 -16.94
CA PRO A 200 16.46 -2.05 -15.91
C PRO A 200 17.58 -1.08 -15.49
N MET A 201 18.85 -1.37 -15.81
CA MET A 201 19.97 -0.43 -15.66
C MET A 201 20.21 0.51 -16.85
N GLN A 202 19.47 0.37 -17.96
CA GLN A 202 19.61 1.25 -19.13
C GLN A 202 19.36 2.70 -18.72
N THR A 203 20.23 3.62 -19.12
CA THR A 203 20.07 5.06 -18.86
C THR A 203 18.87 5.59 -19.63
N ALA A 204 17.90 6.21 -18.95
CA ALA A 204 16.63 6.63 -19.54
C ALA A 204 16.80 7.58 -20.74
N SER A 205 17.75 8.50 -20.68
CA SER A 205 18.10 9.41 -21.78
C SER A 205 18.74 8.74 -23.02
N LYS A 206 19.19 7.49 -22.90
CA LYS A 206 19.78 6.69 -24.00
C LYS A 206 18.81 5.70 -24.64
N ILE A 207 17.55 5.67 -24.22
CA ILE A 207 16.54 4.78 -24.80
C ILE A 207 16.09 5.36 -26.16
N SER A 208 16.08 4.53 -27.21
CA SER A 208 15.61 4.96 -28.54
C SER A 208 14.12 5.30 -28.52
N LYS A 209 13.67 6.18 -29.43
CA LYS A 209 12.26 6.59 -29.51
C LYS A 209 11.31 5.40 -29.61
N ASP A 210 11.69 4.38 -30.37
CA ASP A 210 10.89 3.16 -30.57
C ASP A 210 10.81 2.33 -29.28
N LYS A 211 11.94 2.12 -28.56
CA LYS A 211 11.94 1.47 -27.24
C LYS A 211 11.08 2.29 -26.23
N CYS A 212 11.11 3.62 -26.29
CA CYS A 212 10.25 4.48 -25.47
C CYS A 212 8.76 4.34 -25.81
N ALA A 213 8.41 4.19 -27.09
CA ALA A 213 7.03 3.95 -27.53
C ALA A 213 6.52 2.57 -27.08
N THR A 214 7.34 1.53 -27.19
CA THR A 214 7.01 0.20 -26.64
C THR A 214 6.83 0.27 -25.12
N LEU A 215 7.71 0.96 -24.40
CA LEU A 215 7.58 1.13 -22.94
C LEU A 215 6.30 1.88 -22.54
N HIS A 216 5.95 2.93 -23.28
CA HIS A 216 4.71 3.69 -23.09
C HIS A 216 3.47 2.80 -23.23
N LEU A 217 3.43 1.99 -24.30
CA LEU A 217 2.35 1.03 -24.53
C LEU A 217 2.30 -0.05 -23.43
N CYS A 218 3.43 -0.68 -23.10
CA CYS A 218 3.48 -1.73 -22.07
C CYS A 218 3.08 -1.22 -20.68
N ILE A 219 3.36 0.05 -20.33
CA ILE A 219 2.87 0.67 -19.09
C ILE A 219 1.33 0.68 -19.08
N LYS A 220 0.70 1.12 -20.18
CA LYS A 220 -0.75 1.13 -20.31
C LYS A 220 -1.35 -0.28 -20.26
N GLU A 221 -0.81 -1.21 -21.03
CA GLU A 221 -1.31 -2.59 -21.12
C GLU A 221 -1.23 -3.35 -19.78
N VAL A 222 -0.14 -3.19 -19.03
CA VAL A 222 0.02 -3.80 -17.70
C VAL A 222 -0.95 -3.17 -16.70
N ILE A 223 -1.15 -1.85 -16.73
CA ILE A 223 -2.14 -1.16 -15.88
C ILE A 223 -3.55 -1.67 -16.19
N ASP A 224 -3.98 -1.60 -17.44
CA ASP A 224 -5.33 -1.99 -17.86
C ASP A 224 -5.63 -3.45 -17.52
N LYS A 225 -4.71 -4.38 -17.86
CA LYS A 225 -4.90 -5.82 -17.63
C LYS A 225 -4.97 -6.16 -16.14
N SER A 226 -4.20 -5.49 -15.29
CA SER A 226 -4.28 -5.70 -13.83
C SER A 226 -5.54 -5.09 -13.20
N LEU A 227 -6.10 -4.02 -13.77
CA LEU A 227 -7.35 -3.41 -13.32
C LEU A 227 -8.58 -4.19 -13.79
N GLU A 228 -8.56 -4.74 -15.00
CA GLU A 228 -9.59 -5.62 -15.56
C GLU A 228 -9.93 -6.78 -14.60
N VAL A 229 -8.90 -7.37 -13.98
CA VAL A 229 -9.02 -8.49 -13.03
C VAL A 229 -9.10 -8.04 -11.56
N GLY A 230 -9.37 -6.76 -11.27
CA GLY A 230 -9.53 -6.24 -9.90
C GLY A 230 -8.27 -6.35 -9.03
N ALA A 231 -7.09 -6.33 -9.65
CA ALA A 231 -5.79 -6.63 -9.05
C ALA A 231 -5.68 -8.03 -8.40
N ASP A 232 -6.52 -8.99 -8.82
CA ASP A 232 -6.32 -10.41 -8.53
C ASP A 232 -5.16 -10.97 -9.35
N SER A 233 -3.97 -11.02 -8.74
CA SER A 233 -2.75 -11.48 -9.38
C SER A 233 -2.77 -12.96 -9.80
N SER A 234 -3.76 -13.75 -9.37
CA SER A 234 -3.96 -15.11 -9.89
C SER A 234 -4.53 -15.15 -11.32
N GLN A 235 -5.01 -13.99 -11.81
CA GLN A 235 -5.57 -13.81 -13.16
C GLN A 235 -4.67 -12.94 -14.07
N PHE A 236 -3.45 -12.59 -13.62
CA PHE A 236 -2.46 -11.95 -14.49
C PHE A 236 -1.96 -12.98 -15.53
N PRO A 237 -1.72 -12.61 -16.81
CA PRO A 237 -1.32 -13.56 -17.86
C PRO A 237 -0.10 -14.41 -17.49
N ASP A 238 -0.11 -15.70 -17.85
CA ASP A 238 0.95 -16.67 -17.46
C ASP A 238 2.36 -16.29 -17.94
N ASN A 239 2.45 -15.51 -19.03
CA ASN A 239 3.69 -15.03 -19.62
C ASN A 239 4.26 -13.77 -18.92
N TRP A 240 3.66 -13.30 -17.84
CA TRP A 240 4.17 -12.17 -17.05
C TRP A 240 5.33 -12.59 -16.14
N ILE A 241 6.37 -11.75 -16.03
CA ILE A 241 7.50 -12.01 -15.13
C ILE A 241 7.08 -11.98 -13.65
N PHE A 242 5.94 -11.34 -13.34
CA PHE A 242 5.25 -11.35 -12.05
C PHE A 242 5.19 -12.74 -11.39
N HIS A 243 4.84 -13.79 -12.14
CA HIS A 243 4.64 -15.13 -11.59
C HIS A 243 5.93 -15.83 -11.12
N SER A 244 7.10 -15.27 -11.45
CA SER A 244 8.41 -15.83 -11.10
C SER A 244 9.39 -14.85 -10.47
N ARG A 245 9.10 -13.53 -10.43
CA ARG A 245 9.99 -12.49 -9.89
C ARG A 245 10.28 -12.56 -8.38
N GLU A 246 9.65 -13.48 -7.65
CA GLU A 246 9.93 -13.74 -6.22
C GLU A 246 10.46 -15.16 -5.95
N LYS A 247 10.69 -15.96 -7.01
CA LYS A 247 11.30 -17.30 -6.89
C LYS A 247 12.81 -17.18 -6.64
N LYS A 248 13.39 -18.16 -5.94
CA LYS A 248 14.83 -18.17 -5.61
C LYS A 248 15.70 -18.11 -6.89
N PRO A 249 16.86 -17.42 -6.88
CA PRO A 249 17.81 -17.42 -8.00
C PRO A 249 18.12 -18.83 -8.49
N GLY A 250 18.21 -19.00 -9.81
CA GLY A 250 18.38 -20.32 -10.45
C GLY A 250 17.10 -21.19 -10.52
N LYS A 251 15.99 -20.77 -9.89
CA LYS A 251 14.66 -21.41 -9.99
C LYS A 251 13.56 -20.47 -10.52
N ALA A 252 13.94 -19.29 -11.01
CA ALA A 252 13.04 -18.29 -11.58
C ALA A 252 13.09 -18.32 -13.11
N PHE A 253 11.95 -18.58 -13.75
CA PHE A 253 11.81 -18.68 -15.21
C PHE A 253 10.48 -18.07 -15.68
N VAL A 254 10.45 -17.49 -16.88
CA VAL A 254 9.24 -17.05 -17.61
C VAL A 254 9.42 -17.37 -19.09
N ASP A 255 8.38 -17.87 -19.77
CA ASP A 255 8.44 -18.33 -21.17
C ASP A 255 9.63 -19.27 -21.49
N GLY A 256 9.94 -20.16 -20.54
CA GLY A 256 11.10 -21.08 -20.58
C GLY A 256 12.46 -20.44 -20.30
N LYS A 257 12.54 -19.11 -20.18
CA LYS A 257 13.79 -18.34 -20.11
C LYS A 257 14.15 -18.00 -18.67
N LYS A 258 15.45 -18.04 -18.37
CA LYS A 258 15.99 -17.76 -17.04
C LYS A 258 15.78 -16.30 -16.64
N ILE A 259 15.28 -16.09 -15.44
CA ILE A 259 15.26 -14.78 -14.76
C ILE A 259 16.51 -14.66 -13.90
N ASP A 260 17.19 -13.52 -13.99
CA ASP A 260 18.23 -13.10 -13.05
C ASP A 260 17.77 -11.87 -12.25
N PHE A 261 18.52 -11.60 -11.17
CA PHE A 261 18.17 -10.58 -10.18
C PHE A 261 19.31 -9.58 -9.99
N ILE A 262 19.00 -8.28 -10.12
CA ILE A 262 19.96 -7.19 -9.85
C ILE A 262 19.35 -6.09 -8.98
N ALA A 263 20.19 -5.41 -8.20
CA ALA A 263 19.80 -4.22 -7.46
C ALA A 263 19.85 -2.98 -8.37
N VAL A 264 18.73 -2.25 -8.45
CA VAL A 264 18.63 -0.97 -9.18
C VAL A 264 17.90 0.02 -8.28
N GLY A 265 18.48 1.21 -8.06
CA GLY A 265 17.90 2.21 -7.13
C GLY A 265 17.67 1.67 -5.71
N GLY A 266 18.55 0.77 -5.23
CA GLY A 266 18.42 0.11 -3.93
C GLY A 266 17.34 -0.99 -3.85
N ARG A 267 16.66 -1.33 -4.95
CA ARG A 267 15.58 -2.35 -4.98
C ARG A 267 15.93 -3.53 -5.89
N THR A 268 15.56 -4.74 -5.47
CA THR A 268 15.74 -5.95 -6.28
C THR A 268 14.85 -5.94 -7.52
N SER A 269 15.41 -6.33 -8.65
CA SER A 269 14.77 -6.28 -9.96
C SER A 269 14.90 -7.63 -10.65
N ALA A 270 13.79 -8.22 -11.04
CA ALA A 270 13.75 -9.39 -11.90
C ALA A 270 13.85 -8.95 -13.36
N TYR A 271 14.67 -9.63 -14.15
CA TYR A 271 14.77 -9.42 -15.59
C TYR A 271 15.24 -10.70 -16.30
N VAL A 272 15.00 -10.81 -17.61
CA VAL A 272 15.45 -11.93 -18.45
C VAL A 272 16.66 -11.50 -19.28
N PRO A 273 17.90 -11.93 -18.95
CA PRO A 273 19.12 -11.49 -19.64
C PRO A 273 19.19 -11.87 -21.12
N GLU A 274 18.42 -12.87 -21.54
CA GLU A 274 18.26 -13.25 -22.94
C GLU A 274 17.58 -12.14 -23.75
N LEU A 275 16.53 -11.54 -23.19
CA LEU A 275 15.60 -10.62 -23.87
C LEU A 275 15.88 -9.14 -23.58
N GLN A 276 16.34 -8.82 -22.37
CA GLN A 276 16.58 -7.45 -21.91
C GLN A 276 18.09 -7.18 -21.92
N LYS A 277 18.61 -6.72 -23.06
CA LYS A 277 20.03 -6.34 -23.21
C LYS A 277 20.28 -4.92 -22.70
N LEU A 278 21.45 -4.72 -22.09
CA LEU A 278 22.00 -3.41 -21.75
C LEU A 278 22.90 -2.95 -22.90
N ASP A 279 22.68 -1.74 -23.41
CA ASP A 279 23.45 -1.23 -24.54
C ASP A 279 24.91 -0.93 -24.10
N ALA A 280 25.90 -1.10 -24.98
CA ALA A 280 27.31 -1.26 -24.61
C ALA A 280 27.89 -0.12 -23.72
N GLY A 281 27.60 1.14 -24.02
CA GLY A 281 28.05 2.29 -23.23
C GLY A 281 27.43 2.42 -21.83
N ASP A 282 26.35 1.69 -21.54
CA ASP A 282 25.83 1.51 -20.17
C ASP A 282 26.41 0.25 -19.50
N ALA A 283 26.80 -0.77 -20.28
CA ALA A 283 27.50 -1.94 -19.78
C ALA A 283 28.92 -1.60 -19.26
N GLU A 284 29.63 -0.70 -19.94
CA GLU A 284 30.95 -0.21 -19.50
C GLU A 284 30.85 0.68 -18.25
N THR A 285 29.96 1.66 -18.24
CA THR A 285 29.79 2.59 -17.11
C THR A 285 29.20 1.93 -15.85
N SER A 286 28.43 0.85 -16.00
CA SER A 286 28.00 0.01 -14.87
C SER A 286 29.09 -0.92 -14.35
N ARG A 287 30.02 -1.39 -15.22
CA ARG A 287 31.21 -2.12 -14.78
C ARG A 287 32.19 -1.24 -14.01
N SER A 288 32.49 -0.04 -14.50
CA SER A 288 33.44 0.87 -13.83
C SER A 288 32.92 1.39 -12.49
N LYS A 289 31.61 1.67 -12.35
CA LYS A 289 31.02 1.90 -11.02
C LYS A 289 31.21 0.70 -10.09
N LYS A 290 30.98 -0.52 -10.58
CA LYS A 290 31.10 -1.74 -9.78
C LYS A 290 32.55 -2.11 -9.39
N SER A 291 33.57 -1.60 -10.08
CA SER A 291 34.96 -1.67 -9.59
C SER A 291 35.24 -0.60 -8.55
N VAL A 292 34.83 0.65 -8.76
CA VAL A 292 35.02 1.75 -7.79
C VAL A 292 34.27 1.49 -6.48
N ASP A 293 33.05 0.96 -6.53
CA ASP A 293 32.28 0.55 -5.34
C ASP A 293 32.96 -0.60 -4.57
N LYS A 294 33.73 -1.46 -5.25
CA LYS A 294 34.54 -2.51 -4.61
C LYS A 294 35.80 -1.94 -3.97
N GLU A 295 36.56 -1.12 -4.70
CA GLU A 295 37.78 -0.49 -4.19
C GLU A 295 37.48 0.33 -2.92
N ASN A 296 36.34 1.04 -2.87
CA ASN A 296 35.90 1.78 -1.70
C ASN A 296 35.41 0.91 -0.51
N ASP A 297 35.09 -0.37 -0.73
CA ASP A 297 34.73 -1.32 0.34
C ASP A 297 35.96 -2.09 0.85
N ASP A 298 36.91 -2.40 -0.04
CA ASP A 298 38.19 -3.02 0.32
C ASP A 298 39.16 -2.01 0.98
N ASP A 299 39.17 -0.72 0.58
CA ASP A 299 39.93 0.32 1.29
C ASP A 299 39.28 0.75 2.63
N LYS A 300 38.05 0.30 2.91
CA LYS A 300 37.43 0.33 4.25
C LYS A 300 37.79 -0.89 5.10
N LYS A 301 38.22 -2.00 4.50
CA LYS A 301 38.78 -3.16 5.21
C LYS A 301 40.26 -3.00 5.50
N SER A 302 41.03 -2.41 4.58
CA SER A 302 42.47 -2.13 4.73
C SER A 302 42.80 -1.29 5.98
N ARG A 303 41.89 -0.38 6.40
CA ARG A 303 42.11 0.58 7.49
C ARG A 303 41.61 0.15 8.87
N LYS A 304 41.31 -1.15 9.09
CA LYS A 304 40.97 -1.70 10.42
C LYS A 304 42.00 -2.73 10.90
N GLY A 305 43.22 -2.27 11.20
CA GLY A 305 44.28 -3.18 11.65
C GLY A 305 45.58 -2.55 12.14
N ILE A 306 45.54 -1.68 13.16
CA ILE A 306 46.66 -1.45 14.11
C ILE A 306 46.05 -0.93 15.43
N ASN A 307 46.42 -1.53 16.56
CA ASN A 307 46.15 -1.00 17.90
C ASN A 307 47.39 -0.24 18.40
N ALA A 308 47.20 0.99 18.89
CA ALA A 308 48.21 1.75 19.62
C ALA A 308 47.54 2.57 20.75
N PRO A 309 48.16 2.73 21.92
CA PRO A 309 47.50 3.22 23.13
C PRO A 309 47.42 4.76 23.23
N LYS A 310 46.53 5.24 24.10
CA LYS A 310 46.45 6.66 24.52
C LYS A 310 47.63 7.05 25.42
N PRO A 311 48.32 8.18 25.16
CA PRO A 311 49.07 8.91 26.19
C PRO A 311 48.17 9.93 26.93
N ALA A 312 48.71 10.54 27.99
CA ALA A 312 47.97 11.36 28.95
C ALA A 312 48.08 12.88 28.73
N LYS A 313 47.45 13.66 29.62
CA LYS A 313 47.43 15.13 29.62
C LYS A 313 48.84 15.73 29.76
N ALA A 314 49.14 16.77 28.99
CA ALA A 314 50.19 17.74 29.27
C ALA A 314 49.62 19.16 29.21
N ARG A 315 50.23 20.11 29.93
CA ARG A 315 49.66 21.44 30.24
C ARG A 315 50.69 22.53 29.94
N VAL A 316 50.43 23.41 28.97
CA VAL A 316 51.27 24.57 28.66
C VAL A 316 50.40 25.81 28.45
N LYS A 317 50.61 26.83 29.29
CA LYS A 317 50.48 28.26 28.94
C LYS A 317 51.93 28.76 28.68
N THR A 318 52.26 29.85 27.97
CA THR A 318 51.66 31.20 27.92
C THR A 318 52.20 32.02 26.72
N ALA A 319 51.38 32.94 26.18
CA ALA A 319 51.77 34.26 25.61
C ALA A 319 52.69 34.26 24.33
N LYS A 320 52.88 35.37 23.58
CA LYS A 320 52.36 36.77 23.63
C LYS A 320 52.43 37.42 22.22
N GLY A 321 51.64 38.48 21.96
CA GLY A 321 51.68 39.34 20.74
C GLY A 321 50.39 39.24 19.92
N SER A 322 49.55 40.27 19.73
CA SER A 322 49.76 41.67 19.22
C SER A 322 49.96 41.68 17.69
N SER A 323 49.13 42.34 16.85
CA SER A 323 48.03 43.32 17.05
C SER A 323 46.92 43.10 15.96
N ASN A 324 45.90 43.94 15.65
CA ASN A 324 45.63 45.36 15.95
C ASN A 324 44.12 45.75 15.79
N LYS A 325 43.85 47.04 16.00
CA LYS A 325 42.72 47.92 15.61
C LYS A 325 42.12 47.70 14.20
N ALA A 326 40.92 48.18 13.86
CA ALA A 326 39.80 48.86 14.58
C ALA A 326 38.47 48.56 13.80
N GLY A 327 37.25 48.63 14.34
CA GLY A 327 36.48 49.81 14.79
C GLY A 327 35.57 50.34 13.65
N ASN A 328 34.38 50.93 13.87
CA ASN A 328 33.70 51.32 15.11
C ASN A 328 32.17 51.54 14.93
N THR A 329 31.42 51.50 16.04
CA THR A 329 30.11 52.15 16.38
C THR A 329 28.82 51.64 15.73
N GLY A 330 27.66 51.64 16.40
CA GLY A 330 27.26 51.99 17.80
C GLY A 330 25.72 51.92 17.91
N ASP A 331 25.15 51.31 18.96
CA ASP A 331 24.59 51.94 20.18
C ASP A 331 23.08 52.30 20.00
N ASP A 332 22.17 52.21 20.99
CA ASP A 332 22.18 51.60 22.35
C ASP A 332 21.37 50.26 22.32
N GLY A 333 20.68 49.66 23.32
CA GLY A 333 20.33 49.90 24.75
C GLY A 333 19.16 48.94 25.11
N ASP A 334 18.86 48.48 26.34
CA ASP A 334 19.46 48.65 27.68
C ASP A 334 19.33 47.35 28.53
N GLU A 335 19.74 47.45 29.80
CA GLU A 335 20.01 46.42 30.83
C GLU A 335 18.78 45.63 31.36
N GLU A 336 19.02 44.41 31.89
CA GLU A 336 18.99 44.13 33.35
C GLU A 336 19.56 42.72 33.67
N ASP A 337 19.77 42.39 34.95
CA ASP A 337 20.90 41.58 35.45
C ASP A 337 20.53 40.49 36.52
N TYR A 338 21.53 39.75 37.02
CA TYR A 338 21.58 38.88 38.23
C TYR A 338 21.30 37.36 38.13
N GLU A 339 22.37 36.65 37.77
CA GLU A 339 23.07 35.58 38.53
C GLU A 339 22.40 34.24 38.96
N GLU A 340 23.29 33.25 39.19
CA GLU A 340 23.01 31.86 39.60
C GLU A 340 23.27 31.62 41.10
N GLU A 341 22.74 30.53 41.68
CA GLU A 341 23.61 29.55 42.35
C GLU A 341 22.99 28.14 42.42
N GLU A 342 23.83 27.11 42.64
CA GLU A 342 23.43 25.69 42.64
C GLU A 342 23.00 25.16 44.02
N ALA A 343 22.07 24.19 44.04
CA ALA A 343 22.12 23.09 45.03
C ALA A 343 21.43 21.79 44.56
N LYS A 344 22.15 20.67 44.60
CA LYS A 344 21.66 19.27 44.62
C LYS A 344 22.56 18.49 45.59
N PRO A 345 22.04 17.60 46.45
CA PRO A 345 21.48 16.31 46.03
C PRO A 345 20.22 15.93 46.88
N ALA A 346 19.65 14.70 46.95
CA ALA A 346 20.12 13.38 46.56
C ALA A 346 18.99 12.39 46.19
N LYS A 347 19.38 11.19 45.73
CA LYS A 347 18.49 10.09 45.35
C LYS A 347 18.05 9.25 46.56
N ARG A 348 16.76 8.86 46.60
CA ARG A 348 16.33 7.48 46.91
C ARG A 348 14.83 7.32 46.62
N GLY A 349 14.46 6.23 45.97
CA GLY A 349 13.07 5.87 45.71
C GLY A 349 12.70 4.55 46.40
N ARG A 350 11.40 4.30 46.56
CA ARG A 350 10.85 2.97 46.88
C ARG A 350 9.54 2.78 46.11
N LYS A 351 9.19 1.52 45.84
CA LYS A 351 8.05 1.06 45.03
C LYS A 351 7.14 0.19 45.91
N GLN A 352 5.94 -0.13 45.42
CA GLN A 352 4.94 -1.04 46.02
C GLN A 352 4.21 -0.47 47.27
N SER A 353 2.95 -0.84 47.55
CA SER A 353 1.96 -1.65 46.80
C SER A 353 0.53 -1.39 47.31
N ALA A 354 -0.47 -1.73 46.50
CA ALA A 354 -1.89 -1.70 46.90
C ALA A 354 -2.27 -2.81 47.89
N ARG A 355 -3.28 -2.54 48.74
CA ARG A 355 -4.24 -3.53 49.23
C ARG A 355 -5.55 -2.85 49.62
N ALA A 356 -6.68 -3.54 49.46
CA ALA A 356 -8.02 -3.04 49.79
C ALA A 356 -8.49 -3.51 51.17
N ALA A 357 -9.48 -2.80 51.74
CA ALA A 357 -10.30 -3.25 52.86
C ALA A 357 -11.71 -2.61 52.79
N ASN A 358 -12.75 -3.39 53.08
CA ASN A 358 -14.11 -2.89 53.28
C ASN A 358 -14.31 -2.42 54.73
N VAL A 359 -15.19 -1.43 54.94
CA VAL A 359 -16.11 -1.33 56.09
C VAL A 359 -17.41 -0.65 55.57
N SER A 360 -18.55 -0.90 56.23
CA SER A 360 -19.89 -0.52 55.78
C SER A 360 -20.66 0.31 56.82
N THR A 361 -21.88 0.74 56.46
CA THR A 361 -22.89 1.48 57.26
C THR A 361 -22.61 3.00 57.42
N LYS A 362 -23.62 3.90 57.54
CA LYS A 362 -25.07 3.70 57.76
C LYS A 362 -25.92 4.91 57.26
N ASN A 363 -27.15 4.59 56.82
CA ASN A 363 -28.40 5.36 56.64
C ASN A 363 -28.47 6.91 56.57
N ALA A 364 -29.29 7.37 55.62
CA ALA A 364 -30.29 8.48 55.63
C ALA A 364 -30.12 9.48 54.45
N GLY A 365 -31.16 9.92 53.74
CA GLY A 365 -32.58 9.49 53.71
C GLY A 365 -33.49 10.49 52.98
N SER A 366 -34.68 10.05 52.50
CA SER A 366 -35.78 10.86 51.91
C SER A 366 -35.49 11.56 50.54
N THR A 367 -36.43 11.89 49.65
CA THR A 367 -37.87 11.52 49.46
C THR A 367 -38.32 11.87 48.04
N HIS A 368 -39.25 11.07 47.48
CA HIS A 368 -40.10 11.31 46.29
C HIS A 368 -39.39 11.60 44.93
N GLY A 369 -39.97 11.26 43.77
CA GLY A 369 -41.15 10.44 43.51
C GLY A 369 -42.19 11.12 42.60
N ASP A 370 -42.34 10.60 41.39
CA ASP A 370 -43.47 10.83 40.48
C ASP A 370 -43.61 9.59 39.58
N GLU A 371 -44.76 8.90 39.64
CA GLU A 371 -45.19 7.88 38.67
C GLU A 371 -46.57 8.29 38.14
N ALA A 372 -46.79 8.16 36.83
CA ALA A 372 -48.05 8.44 36.18
C ALA A 372 -48.54 7.20 35.43
N THR A 373 -49.68 6.68 35.87
CA THR A 373 -50.36 5.46 35.45
C THR A 373 -50.80 5.45 33.98
N VAL A 374 -50.74 4.26 33.37
CA VAL A 374 -51.77 3.75 32.45
C VAL A 374 -51.88 2.24 32.69
N GLU A 375 -53.08 1.74 32.97
CA GLU A 375 -53.44 0.32 33.03
C GLU A 375 -54.45 -0.02 31.91
N ASP A 376 -54.98 -1.25 31.92
CA ASP A 376 -56.03 -1.82 31.05
C ASP A 376 -55.64 -2.17 29.59
N GLN A 377 -56.06 -3.31 29.02
CA GLN A 377 -56.91 -4.40 29.56
C GLN A 377 -56.61 -5.78 28.91
N GLU A 378 -57.20 -6.84 29.48
CA GLU A 378 -56.84 -8.26 29.29
C GLU A 378 -57.61 -9.00 28.18
N ALA A 379 -57.18 -10.24 27.88
CA ALA A 379 -58.03 -11.31 27.35
C ALA A 379 -57.44 -12.72 27.67
N ASP A 380 -58.09 -13.48 28.57
CA ASP A 380 -57.96 -14.94 28.76
C ASP A 380 -58.61 -15.72 27.57
N GLU A 381 -58.62 -17.05 27.42
CA GLU A 381 -58.39 -18.26 28.27
C GLU A 381 -57.70 -19.35 27.34
N ASP A 382 -57.37 -20.62 27.61
CA ASP A 382 -57.56 -21.64 28.68
C ASP A 382 -56.44 -22.73 28.51
N ALA A 383 -56.49 -23.80 29.32
CA ALA A 383 -56.11 -25.18 29.00
C ALA A 383 -54.62 -25.59 29.07
N GLU A 384 -54.13 -25.69 30.32
CA GLU A 384 -53.14 -26.71 30.75
C GLU A 384 -53.73 -28.17 30.56
N PRO A 385 -53.05 -29.32 30.82
CA PRO A 385 -52.04 -29.47 31.86
C PRO A 385 -50.85 -30.47 31.71
N ALA A 386 -49.93 -30.31 32.66
CA ALA A 386 -49.27 -31.39 33.44
C ALA A 386 -48.07 -32.25 32.94
N LYS A 387 -46.92 -31.94 33.59
CA LYS A 387 -46.12 -32.83 34.49
C LYS A 387 -45.02 -33.77 33.94
N ARG A 388 -43.78 -33.25 34.11
CA ARG A 388 -42.65 -33.82 34.92
C ARG A 388 -42.24 -35.31 34.73
N GLY A 389 -41.04 -35.51 34.18
CA GLY A 389 -40.21 -36.72 34.35
C GLY A 389 -38.73 -36.38 34.58
N ARG A 390 -38.04 -37.08 35.49
CA ARG A 390 -36.67 -36.72 35.97
C ARG A 390 -35.80 -37.97 36.15
N LYS A 391 -34.75 -38.17 35.33
CA LYS A 391 -33.56 -38.92 35.78
C LYS A 391 -32.25 -38.72 35.00
N GLN A 392 -31.24 -38.49 35.83
CA GLN A 392 -29.79 -38.46 35.68
C GLN A 392 -29.09 -39.70 35.08
N ILE A 393 -27.81 -39.48 34.70
CA ILE A 393 -26.63 -40.39 34.75
C ILE A 393 -26.48 -41.46 33.65
N GLY A 394 -25.27 -41.47 33.05
CA GLY A 394 -24.73 -42.57 32.24
C GLY A 394 -23.30 -42.28 31.74
N LYS A 395 -22.27 -42.82 32.39
CA LYS A 395 -20.87 -42.80 31.91
C LYS A 395 -20.56 -44.08 31.12
N SER A 396 -19.78 -43.98 30.03
CA SER A 396 -18.58 -44.80 29.71
C SER A 396 -18.14 -44.56 28.24
N ALA A 397 -16.97 -44.98 27.75
CA ALA A 397 -15.57 -44.78 28.17
C ALA A 397 -14.63 -45.83 27.49
N LYS A 398 -13.63 -45.35 26.72
CA LYS A 398 -12.37 -46.04 26.30
C LYS A 398 -12.43 -47.23 25.31
N GLY A 399 -11.24 -47.53 24.75
CA GLY A 399 -10.94 -48.42 23.61
C GLY A 399 -10.89 -47.61 22.30
N SER A 400 -9.79 -47.42 21.55
CA SER A 400 -8.46 -48.07 21.46
C SER A 400 -8.54 -49.57 21.14
N ASP A 401 -7.78 -50.14 20.19
CA ASP A 401 -6.33 -50.00 19.98
C ASP A 401 -5.89 -49.81 18.50
N GLU A 402 -4.64 -50.17 18.16
CA GLU A 402 -3.89 -49.80 16.94
C GLU A 402 -3.63 -50.99 15.97
N GLU A 403 -2.66 -50.81 15.06
CA GLU A 403 -2.02 -51.80 14.15
C GLU A 403 -2.78 -52.30 12.90
N ALA A 404 -2.12 -52.72 11.80
CA ALA A 404 -0.83 -52.30 11.19
C ALA A 404 -0.69 -52.93 9.77
N ASP A 405 -0.01 -52.22 8.85
CA ASP A 405 0.47 -52.72 7.53
C ASP A 405 -0.60 -53.35 6.56
N ASP A 406 -0.34 -53.66 5.29
CA ASP A 406 0.89 -53.64 4.50
C ASP A 406 0.71 -52.95 3.12
N LYS A 407 1.79 -52.82 2.35
CA LYS A 407 1.94 -52.08 1.10
C LYS A 407 1.54 -52.91 -0.13
N MET A 408 1.24 -52.23 -1.24
CA MET A 408 1.90 -52.52 -2.53
C MET A 408 1.75 -51.38 -3.55
N GLU A 409 2.82 -51.08 -4.29
CA GLU A 409 2.79 -50.17 -5.44
C GLU A 409 2.49 -50.92 -6.74
N VAL A 410 1.60 -50.39 -7.61
CA VAL A 410 1.65 -50.68 -9.05
C VAL A 410 1.23 -49.48 -9.91
N LYS A 411 2.15 -49.03 -10.78
CA LYS A 411 1.93 -48.28 -12.04
C LYS A 411 3.06 -48.67 -13.03
N PRO A 412 2.96 -48.43 -14.36
CA PRO A 412 1.82 -47.98 -15.16
C PRO A 412 1.48 -48.94 -16.35
N GLY A 413 0.28 -48.81 -16.93
CA GLY A 413 -0.14 -49.56 -18.13
C GLY A 413 -0.21 -48.70 -19.40
N LYS A 414 0.46 -49.13 -20.49
CA LYS A 414 0.34 -48.51 -21.83
C LYS A 414 -0.87 -49.09 -22.60
N ARG A 415 -1.62 -48.24 -23.32
CA ARG A 415 -2.32 -48.63 -24.57
C ARG A 415 -2.17 -47.55 -25.64
N ARG A 416 -2.31 -47.95 -26.91
CA ARG A 416 -1.82 -47.19 -28.07
C ARG A 416 -2.84 -47.18 -29.22
N GLY A 417 -3.44 -46.01 -29.46
CA GLY A 417 -3.95 -45.56 -30.75
C GLY A 417 -5.21 -46.20 -31.34
N GLN A 418 -6.13 -45.33 -31.78
CA GLN A 418 -6.81 -45.48 -33.07
C GLN A 418 -6.97 -44.10 -33.71
N LYS A 419 -7.19 -44.08 -35.04
CA LYS A 419 -7.36 -42.85 -35.83
C LYS A 419 -8.83 -42.64 -36.17
N THR A 420 -9.29 -41.39 -36.12
CA THR A 420 -10.35 -40.87 -36.99
C THR A 420 -9.95 -39.48 -37.49
N GLN A 421 -10.39 -39.11 -38.70
CA GLN A 421 -10.12 -37.82 -39.33
C GLN A 421 -11.36 -36.90 -39.22
N PRO A 422 -11.20 -35.56 -39.32
CA PRO A 422 -12.29 -34.62 -39.13
C PRO A 422 -13.26 -34.60 -40.33
N THR A 423 -14.53 -34.37 -40.04
CA THR A 423 -15.57 -34.06 -41.04
C THR A 423 -15.63 -32.57 -41.33
N GLU A 424 -16.00 -32.21 -42.57
CA GLU A 424 -16.15 -30.81 -42.97
C GLU A 424 -17.40 -30.14 -42.35
N ALA A 425 -17.30 -28.86 -42.02
CA ALA A 425 -18.44 -27.96 -41.88
C ALA A 425 -18.22 -26.75 -42.80
N LYS A 426 -19.17 -26.48 -43.70
CA LYS A 426 -19.16 -25.38 -44.68
C LYS A 426 -20.31 -24.40 -44.40
N SER A 427 -20.27 -23.24 -45.07
CA SER A 427 -21.21 -22.10 -44.99
C SER A 427 -21.08 -21.22 -43.73
N SER A 428 -21.25 -19.89 -43.80
CA SER A 428 -21.20 -19.00 -44.98
C SER A 428 -20.96 -17.55 -44.59
N LEU A 429 -20.10 -16.84 -45.34
CA LEU A 429 -19.92 -15.39 -45.25
C LEU A 429 -20.92 -14.66 -46.17
N PRO A 430 -21.58 -13.58 -45.74
CA PRO A 430 -22.26 -12.64 -46.64
C PRO A 430 -21.21 -11.81 -47.42
N LYS A 431 -21.49 -11.51 -48.69
CA LYS A 431 -20.59 -10.76 -49.58
C LYS A 431 -20.70 -9.24 -49.40
N LYS A 432 -19.63 -8.53 -49.77
CA LYS A 432 -19.64 -7.10 -50.10
C LYS A 432 -20.73 -6.77 -51.13
N VAL A 433 -21.34 -5.60 -50.98
CA VAL A 433 -21.89 -4.82 -52.09
C VAL A 433 -20.91 -3.67 -52.39
N GLN A 434 -20.70 -3.33 -53.65
CA GLN A 434 -19.91 -2.17 -54.10
C GLN A 434 -20.73 -1.34 -55.09
N GLY A 435 -20.48 -0.02 -55.10
CA GLY A 435 -20.68 0.82 -56.28
C GLY A 435 -21.87 1.78 -56.26
N ALA A 436 -21.67 2.97 -55.68
CA ALA A 436 -22.24 4.23 -56.21
C ALA A 436 -21.53 5.46 -55.62
N GLY A 437 -21.29 6.46 -56.47
CA GLY A 437 -20.82 7.80 -56.11
C GLY A 437 -20.18 8.50 -57.32
N PRO A 438 -19.88 9.82 -57.25
CA PRO A 438 -20.21 10.79 -56.21
C PRO A 438 -21.18 11.90 -56.71
N ALA A 439 -21.93 12.52 -55.80
CA ALA A 439 -22.72 13.74 -56.07
C ALA A 439 -22.03 14.99 -55.51
N ARG A 440 -22.27 16.16 -56.12
CA ARG A 440 -21.47 17.39 -55.88
C ARG A 440 -21.92 18.19 -54.66
N ARG A 441 -20.92 18.86 -54.05
CA ARG A 441 -21.05 20.00 -53.13
C ARG A 441 -21.85 21.15 -53.78
N PRO A 442 -22.56 21.96 -52.99
CA PRO A 442 -22.27 23.40 -53.05
C PRO A 442 -21.86 23.99 -51.70
N GLN A 443 -21.22 25.17 -51.75
CA GLN A 443 -20.86 25.98 -50.59
C GLN A 443 -22.09 26.74 -50.06
N ARG A 444 -22.08 27.14 -48.78
CA ARG A 444 -22.91 28.25 -48.30
C ARG A 444 -22.00 29.33 -47.71
N LYS A 445 -22.08 30.55 -48.26
CA LYS A 445 -21.32 31.73 -47.80
C LYS A 445 -22.00 32.38 -46.59
N ALA A 446 -21.25 33.22 -45.88
CA ALA A 446 -21.70 33.95 -44.71
C ALA A 446 -22.61 35.17 -45.04
N ARG A 447 -23.42 35.53 -44.03
CA ARG A 447 -23.84 36.90 -43.63
C ARG A 447 -23.75 36.90 -42.09
N GLN A 448 -23.29 37.92 -41.36
CA GLN A 448 -23.49 39.37 -41.46
C GLN A 448 -24.96 39.81 -41.36
N THR A 449 -25.45 39.79 -40.13
CA THR A 449 -26.04 40.94 -39.42
C THR A 449 -25.52 40.87 -37.99
#